data_AF-A0A6E8W4J1-F1
#
_entry.id   AF-A0A6E8W4J1-F1
#
_cell.length_a   1.000
_cell.length_b   1.000
_cell.length_c   1.000
_cell.angle_alpha   90.00
_cell.angle_beta   90.00
_cell.angle_gamma   90.00
#
_symmetry.space_group_name_H-M   'P 1'
#
loop_
_entity.id
_entity.type
_entity.pdbx_description
1 polymer ?
#
loop_
_entity_poly.entity_id
_entity_poly.type
_entity_poly.pdbx_seq_one_letter_code
_entity_poly.pdbx_strand_id
1 'polypeptide(L)'
;MKLLFATVLLAVCAAAQPLTDDQMKKAEGFALGCLEQHKGLNKEHLVLLRDGDFSKVDADTKCFLRCFLQQANFMDAAGKLQNDYAIERLSLNREKSKVEALVKKCSAGVEVEDSCETAFRAVECYHREKASLL
;
A
#
# COMPACT_ATOMS: atom_id res chain seq x y z
N MET A 1 36.74 -41.02 -1.40
CA MET A 1 36.42 -40.17 -0.23
C MET A 1 36.70 -38.71 -0.56
N LYS A 2 35.64 -37.90 -0.62
CA LYS A 2 35.49 -36.42 -0.47
C LYS A 2 34.31 -36.01 -1.40
N LEU A 3 33.07 -36.17 -0.92
CA LEU A 3 32.15 -35.09 -0.46
C LEU A 3 31.68 -34.25 -1.67
N LEU A 4 30.51 -34.47 -2.31
CA LEU A 4 29.12 -34.20 -1.87
C LEU A 4 28.92 -32.84 -1.18
N PHE A 5 27.77 -32.21 -1.48
CA PHE A 5 27.31 -30.83 -1.19
C PHE A 5 27.73 -29.82 -2.27
N ALA A 6 27.01 -29.66 -3.39
CA ALA A 6 25.56 -29.47 -3.53
C ALA A 6 25.02 -28.41 -2.54
N THR A 7 25.42 -27.16 -2.72
CA THR A 7 24.61 -26.01 -2.32
C THR A 7 24.42 -25.13 -3.54
N VAL A 8 23.39 -25.50 -4.31
CA VAL A 8 22.65 -24.57 -5.15
C VAL A 8 22.29 -23.39 -4.25
N LEU A 9 23.04 -22.31 -4.35
CA LEU A 9 22.62 -20.99 -3.90
C LEU A 9 21.43 -20.63 -4.79
N LEU A 10 20.26 -21.13 -4.39
CA LEU A 10 18.97 -20.71 -4.88
C LEU A 10 18.86 -19.24 -4.45
N ALA A 11 19.37 -18.33 -5.28
CA ALA A 11 18.98 -16.95 -5.24
C ALA A 11 17.48 -16.93 -5.53
N VAL A 12 16.68 -17.08 -4.46
CA VAL A 12 15.26 -16.75 -4.49
C VAL A 12 15.23 -15.25 -4.64
N CYS A 13 15.35 -14.79 -5.89
CA CYS A 13 14.84 -13.49 -6.29
C CYS A 13 13.36 -13.57 -5.97
N ALA A 14 12.97 -13.08 -4.80
CA ALA A 14 11.57 -12.88 -4.45
C ALA A 14 11.01 -11.91 -5.49
N ALA A 15 10.39 -12.46 -6.53
CA ALA A 15 9.85 -11.69 -7.62
C ALA A 15 8.65 -10.92 -7.08
N ALA A 16 8.90 -9.71 -6.56
CA ALA A 16 7.88 -8.69 -6.51
C ALA A 16 7.45 -8.46 -7.97
N GLN A 17 6.36 -9.11 -8.39
CA GLN A 17 5.83 -8.88 -9.73
C GLN A 17 5.45 -7.39 -9.81
N PRO A 18 6.02 -6.65 -10.78
CA PRO A 18 5.66 -5.25 -10.95
C PRO A 18 4.17 -5.16 -11.32
N LEU A 19 3.57 -4.00 -11.01
CA LEU A 19 2.23 -3.68 -11.48
C LEU A 19 2.20 -3.72 -13.02
N THR A 20 1.07 -4.10 -13.61
CA THR A 20 0.88 -4.00 -15.06
C THR A 20 0.74 -2.54 -15.49
N ASP A 21 1.03 -2.23 -16.75
CA ASP A 21 0.87 -0.88 -17.31
C ASP A 21 -0.54 -0.31 -17.07
N ASP A 22 -1.57 -1.15 -17.19
CA ASP A 22 -2.95 -0.73 -16.94
C ASP A 22 -3.22 -0.43 -15.46
N GLN A 23 -2.60 -1.18 -14.54
CA GLN A 23 -2.70 -0.88 -13.11
C GLN A 23 -1.96 0.41 -12.76
N MET A 24 -0.79 0.64 -13.35
CA MET A 24 -0.03 1.88 -13.17
C MET A 24 -0.82 3.08 -13.70
N LYS A 25 -1.36 3.02 -14.93
CA LYS A 25 -2.19 4.09 -15.51
C LYS A 25 -3.40 4.43 -14.65
N LYS A 26 -4.07 3.42 -14.08
CA LYS A 26 -5.19 3.65 -13.15
C LYS A 26 -4.73 4.35 -11.88
N ALA A 27 -3.64 3.89 -11.27
CA ALA A 27 -3.06 4.53 -10.09
C ALA A 27 -2.65 5.98 -10.37
N GLU A 28 -2.02 6.25 -11.52
CA GLU A 28 -1.70 7.62 -11.97
C GLU A 28 -2.96 8.47 -12.13
N GLY A 29 -4.02 7.94 -12.75
CA GLY A 29 -5.30 8.62 -12.89
C GLY A 29 -5.90 9.03 -11.54
N PHE A 30 -5.90 8.12 -10.56
CA PHE A 30 -6.37 8.42 -9.20
C PHE A 30 -5.53 9.49 -8.52
N ALA A 31 -4.20 9.40 -8.63
CA ALA A 31 -3.28 10.37 -8.06
C ALA A 31 -3.48 11.77 -8.68
N LEU A 32 -3.62 11.86 -10.00
CA LEU A 32 -3.89 13.12 -10.70
C LEU A 32 -5.21 13.76 -10.24
N GLY A 33 -6.29 12.97 -10.16
CA GLY A 33 -7.58 13.47 -9.67
C GLY A 33 -7.53 13.99 -8.23
N CYS A 34 -6.66 13.44 -7.38
CA CYS A 34 -6.44 13.94 -6.03
C CYS A 34 -5.52 15.16 -5.98
N LEU A 35 -4.51 15.26 -6.85
CA LEU A 35 -3.66 16.44 -6.96
C LEU A 35 -4.44 17.70 -7.37
N GLU A 36 -5.51 17.54 -8.15
CA GLU A 36 -6.42 18.66 -8.48
C GLU A 36 -7.13 19.24 -7.24
N GLN A 37 -7.36 18.40 -6.22
CA GLN A 37 -8.00 18.78 -4.96
C GLN A 37 -6.99 19.31 -3.93
N HIS A 38 -5.73 18.87 -4.00
CA HIS A 38 -4.67 19.21 -3.05
C HIS A 38 -3.53 20.00 -3.71
N LYS A 39 -3.84 21.18 -4.27
CA LYS A 39 -2.88 22.01 -5.05
C LYS A 39 -1.69 22.54 -4.24
N GLY A 40 -1.82 22.63 -2.91
CA GLY A 40 -0.76 23.09 -2.01
C GLY A 40 0.25 22.00 -1.62
N LEU A 41 0.01 20.76 -2.06
CA LEU A 41 0.78 19.62 -1.61
C LEU A 41 2.21 19.64 -2.19
N ASN A 42 3.18 19.41 -1.31
CA ASN A 42 4.58 19.30 -1.70
C ASN A 42 4.83 17.98 -2.45
N LYS A 43 5.28 18.08 -3.71
CA LYS A 43 5.46 16.90 -4.57
C LYS A 43 6.61 16.00 -4.09
N GLU A 44 7.64 16.56 -3.47
CA GLU A 44 8.73 15.80 -2.89
C GLU A 44 8.22 14.90 -1.74
N HIS A 45 7.22 15.33 -0.97
CA HIS A 45 6.59 14.50 0.07
C HIS A 45 5.90 13.25 -0.53
N LEU A 46 5.28 13.36 -1.72
CA LEU A 46 4.68 12.20 -2.39
C LEU A 46 5.71 11.21 -2.91
N VAL A 47 6.86 11.70 -3.37
CA VAL A 47 7.95 10.83 -3.83
C VAL A 47 8.48 10.01 -2.66
N LEU A 48 8.74 10.64 -1.52
CA LEU A 48 9.16 9.96 -0.30
C LEU A 48 8.12 8.94 0.17
N LEU A 49 6.84 9.34 0.19
CA LEU A 49 5.73 8.47 0.56
C LEU A 49 5.65 7.21 -0.29
N ARG A 50 5.74 7.35 -1.62
CA ARG A 50 5.74 6.21 -2.57
C ARG A 50 6.87 5.23 -2.27
N ASP A 51 8.04 5.77 -1.92
CA ASP A 51 9.23 4.97 -1.66
C ASP A 51 9.20 4.37 -0.23
N GLY A 52 8.19 4.72 0.58
CA GLY A 52 7.99 4.23 1.94
C GLY A 52 8.74 5.03 3.01
N ASP A 53 9.20 6.22 2.69
CA ASP A 53 9.75 7.19 3.65
C ASP A 53 8.62 8.10 4.14
N PHE A 54 8.23 7.90 5.40
CA PHE A 54 7.14 8.65 6.05
C PHE A 54 7.62 9.89 6.83
N SER A 55 8.91 10.24 6.77
CA SER A 55 9.51 11.31 7.59
C SER A 55 8.99 12.72 7.29
N LYS A 56 8.32 12.91 6.15
CA LYS A 56 7.76 14.19 5.69
C LYS A 56 6.24 14.20 5.55
N VAL A 57 5.53 13.19 6.06
CA VAL A 57 4.08 13.14 5.96
C VAL A 57 3.43 14.21 6.83
N ASP A 58 2.84 15.21 6.18
CA ASP A 58 2.04 16.27 6.76
C ASP A 58 0.52 16.02 6.58
N ALA A 59 -0.31 16.93 7.09
CA ALA A 59 -1.76 16.79 7.02
C ALA A 59 -2.29 16.70 5.57
N ASP A 60 -1.72 17.49 4.65
CA ASP A 60 -2.11 17.47 3.23
C ASP A 60 -1.76 16.13 2.59
N THR A 61 -0.59 15.57 2.91
CA THR A 61 -0.14 14.25 2.44
C THR A 61 -1.07 13.14 2.94
N LYS A 62 -1.53 13.22 4.19
CA LYS A 62 -2.51 12.27 4.75
C LYS A 62 -3.85 12.36 4.03
N CYS A 63 -4.33 13.57 3.76
CA CYS A 63 -5.61 13.74 3.06
C CYS A 63 -5.52 13.37 1.56
N PHE A 64 -4.36 13.55 0.94
CA PHE A 64 -4.10 12.99 -0.38
C PHE A 64 -4.19 11.45 -0.38
N LEU A 65 -3.63 10.78 0.63
CA LEU A 65 -3.77 9.33 0.78
C LEU A 65 -5.23 8.89 0.93
N ARG A 66 -6.01 9.59 1.77
CA ARG A 66 -7.46 9.34 1.87
C ARG A 66 -8.14 9.45 0.51
N CYS A 67 -7.90 10.55 -0.22
CA CYS A 67 -8.47 10.73 -1.55
C CYS A 67 -8.08 9.59 -2.50
N PHE A 68 -6.79 9.23 -2.53
CA PHE A 68 -6.30 8.17 -3.39
C PHE A 68 -6.95 6.82 -3.08
N LEU A 69 -7.01 6.44 -1.79
CA LEU A 69 -7.65 5.19 -1.36
C LEU A 69 -9.14 5.19 -1.68
N GLN A 70 -9.81 6.34 -1.58
CA GLN A 70 -11.21 6.47 -1.95
C GLN A 70 -11.43 6.27 -3.45
N GLN A 71 -10.65 6.94 -4.29
CA GLN A 71 -10.76 6.78 -5.75
C GLN A 71 -10.41 5.35 -6.20
N ALA A 72 -9.46 4.72 -5.52
CA ALA A 72 -9.07 3.33 -5.76
C ALA A 72 -9.98 2.30 -5.07
N ASN A 73 -11.06 2.73 -4.42
CA ASN A 73 -12.07 1.89 -3.73
C ASN A 73 -11.55 1.08 -2.53
N PHE A 74 -10.38 1.43 -1.99
CA PHE A 74 -9.85 0.85 -0.74
C PHE A 74 -10.41 1.52 0.51
N MET A 75 -11.08 2.67 0.36
CA MET A 75 -11.76 3.40 1.42
C MET A 75 -13.08 3.96 0.89
N ASP A 76 -14.13 4.03 1.70
CA ASP A 76 -15.36 4.72 1.30
C ASP A 76 -15.35 6.22 1.62
N ALA A 77 -16.41 6.92 1.22
CA ALA A 77 -16.57 8.35 1.48
C ALA A 77 -16.60 8.71 2.99
N ALA A 78 -17.02 7.77 3.85
CA ALA A 78 -17.04 7.96 5.29
C ALA A 78 -15.65 7.75 5.93
N GLY A 79 -14.66 7.28 5.16
CA GLY A 79 -13.32 7.02 5.67
C GLY A 79 -13.10 5.60 6.19
N LYS A 80 -14.05 4.69 5.96
CA LYS A 80 -13.94 3.30 6.37
C LYS A 80 -13.14 2.49 5.35
N LEU A 81 -12.24 1.64 5.82
CA LEU A 81 -11.43 0.77 4.96
C LEU A 81 -12.27 -0.37 4.37
N GLN A 82 -12.10 -0.61 3.07
CA GLN A 82 -12.78 -1.67 2.32
C GLN A 82 -11.95 -2.96 2.36
N ASN A 83 -11.90 -3.61 3.53
CA ASN A 83 -11.03 -4.75 3.78
C ASN A 83 -11.26 -5.94 2.82
N ASP A 84 -12.51 -6.28 2.52
CA ASP A 84 -12.82 -7.39 1.60
C ASP A 84 -12.29 -7.11 0.19
N TYR A 85 -12.48 -5.87 -0.30
CA TYR A 85 -11.92 -5.41 -1.56
C TYR A 85 -10.38 -5.43 -1.53
N ALA A 86 -9.78 -4.97 -0.43
CA ALA A 86 -8.32 -5.00 -0.27
C ALA A 86 -7.77 -6.44 -0.36
N ILE A 87 -8.42 -7.40 0.30
CA ILE A 87 -8.05 -8.83 0.25
C ILE A 87 -8.15 -9.35 -1.19
N GLU A 88 -9.26 -9.09 -1.87
CA GLU A 88 -9.47 -9.52 -3.26
C GLU A 88 -8.38 -8.96 -4.19
N ARG A 89 -8.10 -7.66 -4.12
CA ARG A 89 -7.13 -7.00 -5.01
C ARG A 89 -5.68 -7.39 -4.72
N LEU A 90 -5.31 -7.55 -3.45
CA LEU A 90 -3.93 -7.84 -3.06
C LEU A 90 -3.58 -9.33 -3.18
N SER A 91 -4.58 -10.23 -3.20
CA SER A 91 -4.38 -11.69 -3.32
C SER A 91 -4.29 -12.21 -4.76
N LEU A 92 -4.50 -11.38 -5.79
CA LEU A 92 -4.45 -11.81 -7.20
C LEU A 92 -3.20 -12.61 -7.56
N ASN A 93 -2.05 -12.23 -7.00
CA ASN A 93 -0.76 -12.87 -7.24
C ASN A 93 -0.05 -13.28 -5.93
N ARG A 94 -0.80 -13.40 -4.83
CA ARG A 94 -0.24 -13.66 -3.49
C ARG A 94 -1.08 -14.70 -2.76
N GLU A 95 -0.45 -15.36 -1.79
CA GLU A 95 -1.13 -16.34 -0.96
C GLU A 95 -2.21 -15.64 -0.11
N LYS A 96 -3.47 -16.06 -0.29
CA LYS A 96 -4.64 -15.33 0.23
C LYS A 96 -4.62 -15.22 1.75
N SER A 97 -4.23 -16.27 2.49
CA SER A 97 -4.26 -16.24 3.95
C SER A 97 -3.23 -15.27 4.54
N LYS A 98 -2.03 -15.16 3.93
CA LYS A 98 -1.06 -14.09 4.23
C LYS A 98 -1.64 -12.69 4.01
N VAL A 99 -2.37 -12.48 2.92
CA VAL A 99 -3.03 -11.19 2.63
C VAL A 99 -4.13 -10.89 3.65
N GLU A 100 -4.99 -11.86 3.96
CA GLU A 100 -6.04 -11.74 4.97
C GLU A 100 -5.45 -11.38 6.35
N ALA A 101 -4.36 -12.04 6.75
CA ALA A 101 -3.66 -11.75 8.00
C ALA A 101 -3.09 -10.32 8.02
N LEU A 102 -2.48 -9.88 6.91
CA LEU A 102 -1.95 -8.52 6.77
C LEU A 102 -3.06 -7.47 6.84
N VAL A 103 -4.15 -7.65 6.08
CA VAL A 103 -5.29 -6.71 6.05
C VAL A 103 -5.92 -6.63 7.44
N LYS A 104 -6.13 -7.77 8.11
CA LYS A 104 -6.62 -7.80 9.49
C LYS A 104 -5.69 -7.04 10.44
N LYS A 105 -4.37 -7.24 10.32
CA LYS A 105 -3.38 -6.54 11.16
C LYS A 105 -3.40 -5.04 10.93
N CYS A 106 -3.47 -4.59 9.68
CA CYS A 106 -3.37 -3.16 9.33
C CYS A 106 -4.70 -2.39 9.36
N SER A 107 -5.83 -3.08 9.49
CA SER A 107 -7.15 -2.46 9.73
C SER A 107 -7.57 -2.49 11.20
N ALA A 108 -6.91 -3.28 12.04
CA ALA A 108 -7.23 -3.36 13.46
C ALA A 108 -6.86 -2.06 14.19
N GLY A 109 -7.87 -1.34 14.68
CA GLY A 109 -7.67 -0.17 15.55
C GLY A 109 -7.09 1.07 14.88
N VAL A 110 -7.07 1.13 13.54
CA VAL A 110 -6.59 2.30 12.79
C VAL A 110 -7.68 3.30 12.45
N GLU A 111 -8.96 2.89 12.50
CA GLU A 111 -10.09 3.79 12.30
C GLU A 111 -10.20 4.76 13.47
N VAL A 112 -9.97 6.04 13.18
CA VAL A 112 -10.07 7.16 14.11
C VAL A 112 -11.02 8.21 13.55
N GLU A 113 -11.43 9.21 14.34
CA GLU A 113 -12.34 10.26 13.89
C GLU A 113 -11.83 11.01 12.64
N ASP A 114 -10.51 11.16 12.52
CA ASP A 114 -9.86 11.70 11.32
C ASP A 114 -9.60 10.61 10.29
N SER A 115 -10.39 10.65 9.23
CA SER A 115 -10.26 9.74 8.10
C SER A 115 -8.98 9.91 7.25
N CYS A 116 -8.34 11.10 7.25
CA CYS A 116 -7.03 11.29 6.63
C CYS A 116 -5.95 10.55 7.43
N GLU A 117 -6.03 10.63 8.76
CA GLU A 117 -5.15 9.88 9.66
C GLU A 117 -5.37 8.36 9.54
N THR A 118 -6.62 7.91 9.41
CA THR A 118 -6.97 6.50 9.17
C THR A 118 -6.30 5.97 7.90
N ALA A 119 -6.39 6.72 6.79
CA ALA A 119 -5.76 6.36 5.52
C ALA A 119 -4.23 6.23 5.64
N PHE A 120 -3.60 7.21 6.30
CA PHE A 120 -2.16 7.20 6.51
C PHE A 120 -1.69 6.01 7.36
N ARG A 121 -2.32 5.76 8.51
CA ARG A 121 -1.96 4.63 9.39
C ARG A 121 -2.09 3.29 8.71
N ALA A 122 -3.12 3.12 7.89
CA ALA A 122 -3.29 1.90 7.10
C ALA A 122 -2.11 1.73 6.12
N VAL A 123 -1.80 2.74 5.30
CA VAL A 123 -0.72 2.70 4.30
C VAL A 123 0.65 2.49 4.96
N GLU A 124 0.94 3.20 6.05
CA GLU A 124 2.18 3.02 6.81
C GLU A 124 2.31 1.58 7.32
N CYS A 125 1.23 1.02 7.89
CA CYS A 125 1.23 -0.37 8.32
C CYS A 125 1.49 -1.33 7.14
N TYR A 126 0.81 -1.18 6.01
CA TYR A 126 1.04 -2.02 4.83
C TYR A 126 2.49 -1.94 4.35
N HIS A 127 3.10 -0.75 4.31
CA HIS A 127 4.50 -0.60 3.92
C HIS A 127 5.48 -1.25 4.88
N ARG A 128 5.24 -1.13 6.19
CA ARG A 128 6.06 -1.77 7.23
C ARG A 128 5.97 -3.29 7.17
N GLU A 129 4.76 -3.80 6.94
CA GLU A 129 4.45 -5.22 7.08
C GLU A 129 4.49 -5.99 5.75
N LYS A 130 4.64 -5.33 4.59
CA LYS A 130 4.63 -5.98 3.25
C LYS A 130 5.62 -7.14 3.09
N ALA A 131 6.69 -7.18 3.89
CA ALA A 131 7.63 -8.30 3.93
C ALA A 131 6.96 -9.62 4.36
N SER A 132 5.84 -9.58 5.09
CA SER A 132 5.06 -10.76 5.47
C SER A 132 4.38 -11.44 4.27
N LEU A 133 4.35 -10.78 3.11
CA LEU A 133 3.78 -11.31 1.87
C LEU A 133 4.82 -12.00 0.96
N LEU A 134 6.08 -12.02 1.37
CA LEU A 134 7.16 -12.80 0.75
C LEU A 134 7.14 -14.24 1.28
#